data_AF-A0AA50YAY7-F1
#
_entry.id   AF-A0AA50YAY7-F1
#
_cell.length_a   1.000
_cell.length_b   1.000
_cell.length_c   1.000
_cell.angle_alpha   90.00
_cell.angle_beta   90.00
_cell.angle_gamma   90.00
#
_symmetry.space_group_name_H-M   'P 1'
#
loop_
_entity.id
_entity.type
_entity.pdbx_description
1 polymer ?
#
loop_
_entity_poly.entity_id
_entity_poly.type
_entity_poly.pdbx_seq_one_letter_code
_entity_poly.pdbx_strand_id
1 'polypeptide(L)'
;DSPVLWIRLDPEMSLLRNTVISQPDYQWQYQLRHERDVTAQSEAIDALHNYPGPATKKALTDTIENEQAYYKIRCKSAHCLT
;
A
#
# COMPACT_ATOMS: atom_id res chain seq x y z
N ASP A 1 -3.81 -9.82 -18.63
CA ASP A 1 -3.03 -10.23 -17.46
C ASP A 1 -1.63 -9.65 -17.49
N SER A 2 -1.28 -8.87 -16.47
CA SER A 2 0.10 -8.48 -16.22
C SER A 2 0.77 -9.60 -15.42
N PRO A 3 1.91 -10.16 -15.87
CA PRO A 3 2.64 -11.18 -15.10
C PRO A 3 3.31 -10.60 -13.84
N VAL A 4 3.37 -9.28 -13.71
CA VAL A 4 3.97 -8.57 -12.57
C VAL A 4 2.87 -8.03 -11.66
N LEU A 5 2.96 -8.37 -10.37
CA LEU A 5 1.99 -7.97 -9.35
C LEU A 5 2.32 -6.60 -8.74
N TRP A 6 3.52 -6.41 -8.18
CA TRP A 6 4.04 -5.14 -7.66
C TRP A 6 5.56 -5.19 -7.52
N ILE A 7 6.20 -4.03 -7.38
CA ILE A 7 7.64 -3.88 -7.17
C ILE A 7 7.91 -3.50 -5.71
N ARG A 8 8.91 -4.14 -5.10
CA ARG A 8 9.49 -3.72 -3.81
C ARG A 8 10.96 -3.44 -3.99
N LEU A 9 11.42 -2.36 -3.38
CA LEU A 9 12.82 -1.98 -3.39
C LEU A 9 13.37 -2.09 -1.96
N ASP A 10 14.52 -2.75 -1.77
CA ASP A 10 15.20 -2.94 -0.45
C ASP A 10 14.22 -3.23 0.71
N PRO A 11 13.55 -4.40 0.66
CA PRO A 11 12.60 -4.78 1.70
C PRO A 11 13.23 -4.87 3.10
N GLU A 12 14.55 -5.11 3.18
CA GLU A 12 15.31 -5.21 4.43
C GLU A 12 15.75 -3.85 4.99
N MET A 13 15.41 -2.74 4.33
CA MET A 13 15.80 -1.37 4.73
C MET A 13 17.30 -1.22 5.00
N SER A 14 18.13 -1.81 4.13
CA SER A 14 19.59 -1.82 4.25
C SER A 14 20.25 -0.46 3.96
N LEU A 15 19.54 0.43 3.26
CA LEU A 15 20.05 1.75 2.86
C LEU A 15 19.20 2.89 3.45
N LEU A 16 19.85 3.94 3.97
CA LEU A 16 19.19 5.21 4.24
C LEU A 16 18.96 5.94 2.90
N ARG A 17 17.71 6.11 2.50
CA ARG A 17 17.38 6.62 1.16
C ARG A 17 15.98 7.24 1.08
N ASN A 18 15.73 7.88 -0.06
CA ASN A 18 14.40 8.29 -0.52
C ASN A 18 14.15 7.68 -1.91
N THR A 19 12.96 7.13 -2.13
CA THR A 19 12.63 6.35 -3.34
C THR A 19 11.39 6.90 -4.00
N VAL A 20 11.42 7.00 -5.33
CA VAL A 20 10.25 7.33 -6.15
C VAL A 20 9.96 6.13 -7.04
N ILE A 21 8.89 5.40 -6.73
CA ILE A 21 8.45 4.23 -7.48
C ILE A 21 7.21 4.62 -8.27
N SER A 22 7.23 4.34 -9.57
CA SER A 22 6.06 4.50 -10.43
C SER A 22 5.59 3.12 -10.89
N GLN A 23 4.38 2.76 -10.47
CA GLN A 23 3.68 1.56 -10.92
C GLN A 23 2.18 1.85 -11.00
N PRO A 24 1.41 1.09 -11.79
CA PRO A 24 -0.03 1.27 -11.90
C PRO A 24 -0.75 1.19 -10.55
N ASP A 25 -1.88 1.88 -10.43
CA ASP A 25 -2.72 1.91 -9.23
C ASP A 25 -3.13 0.52 -8.75
N TYR A 26 -3.46 -0.40 -9.68
CA TYR A 26 -3.80 -1.77 -9.33
C TYR A 26 -2.65 -2.47 -8.58
N GLN A 27 -1.39 -2.20 -8.92
CA GLN A 27 -0.25 -2.82 -8.24
C GLN A 27 -0.15 -2.37 -6.78
N TRP A 28 -0.38 -1.07 -6.51
CA TRP A 28 -0.48 -0.56 -5.14
C TRP A 28 -1.66 -1.14 -4.37
N GLN A 29 -2.82 -1.31 -5.03
CA GLN A 29 -4.00 -1.95 -4.43
C GLN A 29 -3.70 -3.42 -4.07
N TYR A 30 -3.03 -4.17 -4.95
CA TYR A 30 -2.61 -5.54 -4.70
C TYR A 30 -1.56 -5.62 -3.57
N GLN A 31 -0.56 -4.73 -3.59
CA GLN A 31 0.46 -4.63 -2.55
C GLN A 31 -0.18 -4.41 -1.17
N LEU A 32 -1.09 -3.43 -1.04
CA LEU A 32 -1.77 -3.18 0.23
C LEU A 32 -2.58 -4.39 0.75
N ARG A 33 -3.26 -5.11 -0.16
CA ARG A 33 -4.13 -6.25 0.21
C ARG A 33 -3.37 -7.52 0.57
N HIS A 34 -2.22 -7.76 -0.03
CA HIS A 34 -1.56 -9.07 -0.01
C HIS A 34 -0.16 -9.07 0.61
N GLU A 35 0.47 -7.91 0.72
CA GLU A 35 1.76 -7.79 1.37
C GLU A 35 1.59 -7.88 2.90
N ARG A 36 2.55 -8.53 3.56
CA ARG A 36 2.60 -8.65 5.03
C ARG A 36 3.53 -7.62 5.65
N ASP A 37 4.46 -7.11 4.85
CA ASP A 37 5.40 -6.09 5.28
C ASP A 37 4.73 -4.73 5.45
N VAL A 38 4.76 -4.22 6.68
CA VAL A 38 4.14 -2.93 7.04
C VAL A 38 4.77 -1.73 6.35
N THR A 39 6.05 -1.80 5.98
CA THR A 39 6.73 -0.71 5.27
C THR A 39 6.23 -0.62 3.83
N ALA A 40 6.06 -1.78 3.18
CA ALA A 40 5.51 -1.86 1.84
C ALA A 40 4.00 -1.51 1.81
N GLN A 41 3.24 -1.88 2.83
CA GLN A 41 1.85 -1.44 2.99
C GLN A 41 1.77 0.08 3.18
N SER A 42 2.68 0.67 3.98
CA SER A 42 2.75 2.12 4.17
C SER A 42 3.05 2.86 2.87
N GLU A 43 4.02 2.40 2.09
CA GLU A 43 4.36 2.97 0.78
C GLU A 43 3.17 2.89 -0.20
N ALA A 44 2.46 1.75 -0.20
CA ALA A 44 1.27 1.59 -1.01
C ALA A 44 0.16 2.58 -0.63
N ILE A 45 -0.08 2.81 0.66
CA ILE A 45 -1.07 3.80 1.10
C ILE A 45 -0.67 5.22 0.68
N ASP A 46 0.60 5.59 0.82
CA ASP A 46 1.11 6.90 0.38
C ASP A 46 0.92 7.10 -1.12
N ALA A 47 1.20 6.08 -1.93
CA ALA A 47 0.98 6.14 -3.37
C ALA A 47 -0.51 6.23 -3.73
N LEU A 48 -1.36 5.44 -3.05
CA LEU A 48 -2.81 5.37 -3.30
C LEU A 48 -3.57 6.67 -3.00
N HIS A 49 -3.01 7.56 -2.18
CA HIS A 49 -3.54 8.91 -1.98
C HIS A 49 -3.70 9.67 -3.31
N ASN A 50 -2.84 9.39 -4.30
CA ASN A 50 -2.90 10.02 -5.62
C ASN A 50 -3.88 9.33 -6.59
N TYR A 51 -4.50 8.21 -6.20
CA TYR A 51 -5.39 7.40 -7.04
C TYR A 51 -6.73 7.13 -6.34
N PRO A 52 -7.58 8.15 -6.12
CA PRO A 52 -8.86 8.02 -5.40
C PRO A 52 -9.95 7.34 -6.26
N GLY A 53 -9.75 6.06 -6.60
CA GLY A 53 -10.71 5.22 -7.33
C GLY A 53 -11.52 4.28 -6.43
N PRO A 54 -12.61 3.66 -6.93
CA PRO A 54 -13.40 2.70 -6.16
C PRO A 54 -12.59 1.51 -5.62
N ALA A 55 -11.63 1.00 -6.41
CA ALA A 55 -10.77 -0.09 -6.01
C ALA A 55 -9.81 0.31 -4.87
N THR A 56 -9.26 1.52 -4.92
CA THR A 56 -8.47 2.12 -3.84
C THR A 56 -9.29 2.25 -2.57
N LYS A 57 -10.50 2.81 -2.64
CA LYS A 57 -11.40 2.94 -1.47
C LYS A 57 -11.67 1.57 -0.85
N LYS A 58 -11.98 0.56 -1.67
CA LYS A 58 -12.20 -0.80 -1.21
C LYS A 58 -10.95 -1.37 -0.52
N ALA A 59 -9.77 -1.25 -1.11
CA ALA A 59 -8.54 -1.75 -0.52
C ALA A 59 -8.21 -1.08 0.83
N LEU A 60 -8.44 0.23 0.94
CA LEU A 60 -8.25 0.99 2.20
C LEU A 60 -9.28 0.57 3.26
N THR A 61 -10.56 0.46 2.92
CA THR A 61 -11.61 0.01 3.86
C THR A 61 -11.35 -1.42 4.35
N ASP A 62 -11.05 -2.35 3.43
CA ASP A 62 -10.69 -3.73 3.77
C ASP A 62 -9.48 -3.77 4.75
N THR A 63 -8.52 -2.86 4.58
CA THR A 63 -7.36 -2.74 5.48
C THR A 63 -7.74 -2.18 6.85
N ILE A 64 -8.63 -1.19 6.92
CA ILE A 64 -9.11 -0.59 8.18
C ILE A 64 -9.87 -1.63 9.02
N GLU A 65 -10.66 -2.49 8.37
CA GLU A 65 -11.47 -3.52 9.00
C GLU A 65 -10.67 -4.78 9.37
N ASN A 66 -9.46 -4.95 8.81
CA ASN A 66 -8.61 -6.10 9.09
C ASN A 66 -7.96 -6.00 10.49
N GLU A 67 -8.51 -6.74 11.46
CA GLU A 67 -7.99 -6.80 12.84
C GLU A 67 -6.57 -7.39 12.96
N GLN A 68 -6.12 -8.15 11.95
CA GLN A 68 -4.77 -8.71 11.89
C GLN A 68 -3.75 -7.71 11.33
N ALA A 69 -4.20 -6.61 10.73
CA ALA A 69 -3.31 -5.57 10.23
C ALA A 69 -2.73 -4.74 11.39
N TYR A 70 -1.47 -4.35 11.25
CA TYR A 70 -0.80 -3.49 12.23
C TYR A 70 -1.58 -2.17 12.41
N TYR A 71 -1.83 -1.77 13.66
CA TYR A 71 -2.74 -0.66 13.96
C TYR A 71 -2.40 0.65 13.24
N LYS A 72 -1.11 0.98 13.04
CA LYS A 72 -0.72 2.20 12.32
C LYS A 72 -1.06 2.14 10.84
N ILE A 73 -1.04 0.96 10.22
CA ILE A 73 -1.47 0.78 8.83
C ILE A 73 -2.97 1.06 8.74
N ARG A 74 -3.77 0.54 9.67
CA ARG A 74 -5.21 0.83 9.75
C ARG A 74 -5.48 2.33 9.91
N CYS A 75 -4.79 3.00 10.84
CA CYS A 75 -4.91 4.45 11.04
C CYS A 75 -4.52 5.24 9.78
N LYS A 76 -3.43 4.85 9.11
CA LYS A 76 -2.95 5.51 7.90
C LYS A 76 -3.91 5.30 6.73
N SER A 77 -4.48 4.11 6.58
CA SER A 77 -5.53 3.84 5.60
C SER A 77 -6.76 4.71 5.83
N ALA A 78 -7.17 4.90 7.09
CA ALA A 78 -8.29 5.79 7.43
C ALA A 78 -7.98 7.25 7.09
N HIS A 79 -6.76 7.71 7.34
CA HIS A 79 -6.33 9.05 6.96
C HIS A 79 -6.26 9.24 5.43
N CYS A 80 -5.87 8.21 4.68
CA CYS A 80 -5.84 8.26 3.23
C CYS A 80 -7.24 8.40 2.59
N LEU A 81 -8.31 8.11 3.33
CA LEU A 81 -9.69 8.24 2.86
C LEU A 81 -10.29 9.66 3.06
N THR A 82 -9.63 10.52 3.83
CA THR A 82 -10.09 11.91 4.08
C THR A 82 -9.49 12.87 3.09
#